data_AF-A0A1Y5HJZ6-F1
#
_entry.id   AF-A0A1Y5HJZ6-F1
#
_cell.length_a   1.000
_cell.length_b   1.000
_cell.length_c   1.000
_cell.angle_alpha   90.00
_cell.angle_beta   90.00
_cell.angle_gamma   90.00
#
_symmetry.space_group_name_H-M   'P 1'
#
loop_
_entity.id
_entity.type
_entity.pdbx_description
1 polymer ?
#
loop_
_entity_poly.entity_id
_entity_poly.type
_entity_poly.pdbx_seq_one_letter_code
_entity_poly.pdbx_strand_id
1 'polypeptide(L)'
;SKIDPLNLELEITESIIMDDVEAAIKIMATVKSRGIHLAIDDFGTGYSSLAYLKRFPIDVLKVDRSFVMDIPSDKTDMAITSAVIAMAHKLSMRVVAEGIETQEQLDFLRDNGCDDGQGYLLSRPLTLPQLHHFLVNHSKTHPTK
;
A
#
# COMPACT_ATOMS: atom_id res chain seq x y z
N SER A 1 -2.69 18.15 -20.45
CA SER A 1 -1.39 18.00 -19.76
C SER A 1 -0.87 16.59 -20.02
N LYS A 2 0.44 16.38 -20.10
CA LYS A 2 1.03 15.03 -20.08
C LYS A 2 1.47 14.77 -18.64
N ILE A 3 1.01 13.67 -18.03
CA ILE A 3 1.46 13.22 -16.70
C ILE A 3 2.68 12.33 -16.95
N ASP A 4 3.76 12.55 -16.20
CA ASP A 4 4.91 11.63 -16.19
C ASP A 4 4.44 10.27 -15.62
N PRO A 5 4.60 9.15 -16.33
CA PRO A 5 4.21 7.82 -15.84
C PRO A 5 4.76 7.48 -14.45
N LEU A 6 5.94 8.02 -14.08
CA LEU A 6 6.54 7.82 -12.77
C LEU A 6 5.76 8.46 -11.62
N ASN A 7 4.87 9.41 -11.93
CA ASN A 7 3.98 10.04 -10.94
C ASN A 7 2.60 9.35 -10.87
N LEU A 8 2.44 8.20 -11.53
CA LEU A 8 1.20 7.43 -11.54
C LEU A 8 1.42 6.04 -10.96
N GLU A 9 0.58 5.69 -9.99
CA GLU A 9 0.45 4.35 -9.44
C GLU A 9 -0.93 3.80 -9.81
N LEU A 10 -0.99 2.51 -10.17
CA LEU A 10 -2.23 1.78 -10.33
C LEU A 10 -2.34 0.71 -9.25
N GLU A 11 -3.43 0.77 -8.50
CA GLU A 11 -3.79 -0.22 -7.48
C GLU A 11 -4.68 -1.29 -8.11
N ILE A 12 -4.35 -2.55 -7.88
CA ILE A 12 -5.07 -3.69 -8.42
C ILE A 12 -5.48 -4.58 -7.25
N THR A 13 -6.79 -4.81 -7.10
CA THR A 13 -7.29 -5.67 -6.03
C THR A 13 -6.85 -7.11 -6.24
N GLU A 14 -6.59 -7.81 -5.13
CA GLU A 14 -6.20 -9.22 -5.15
C GLU A 14 -7.20 -10.10 -5.94
N SER A 15 -8.50 -9.87 -5.76
CA SER A 15 -9.53 -10.68 -6.41
C SER A 15 -9.46 -10.64 -7.94
N ILE A 16 -9.17 -9.48 -8.54
CA ILE A 16 -9.04 -9.33 -10.00
C ILE A 16 -7.79 -10.06 -10.51
N ILE A 17 -6.69 -10.00 -9.76
CA ILE A 17 -5.45 -10.70 -10.13
C ILE A 17 -5.67 -12.21 -10.14
N MET A 18 -6.45 -12.72 -9.19
CA MET A 18 -6.61 -14.16 -8.97
C MET A 18 -7.66 -14.81 -9.88
N ASP A 19 -8.48 -14.02 -10.57
CA ASP A 19 -9.42 -14.51 -11.60
C ASP A 19 -8.67 -15.09 -12.82
N ASP A 20 -7.65 -14.37 -13.33
CA ASP A 20 -6.71 -14.88 -14.35
C ASP A 20 -5.29 -14.35 -14.10
N VAL A 21 -4.55 -15.12 -13.30
CA VAL A 21 -3.20 -14.78 -12.83
C VAL A 21 -2.21 -14.57 -13.99
N GLU A 22 -2.27 -15.41 -15.03
CA GLU A 22 -1.30 -15.34 -16.13
C GLU A 22 -1.61 -14.16 -17.07
N ALA A 23 -2.88 -13.83 -17.29
CA ALA A 23 -3.26 -12.62 -17.98
C ALA A 23 -2.87 -11.37 -17.18
N ALA A 24 -3.14 -11.37 -15.86
CA ALA A 24 -2.79 -10.26 -14.97
C ALA A 24 -1.28 -9.98 -15.00
N ILE A 25 -0.43 -11.00 -14.89
CA ILE A 25 1.04 -10.85 -14.99
C ILE A 25 1.46 -10.19 -16.30
N LYS A 26 0.90 -10.63 -17.44
CA LYS A 26 1.23 -10.06 -18.76
C LYS A 26 0.82 -8.58 -18.87
N ILE A 27 -0.37 -8.24 -18.37
CA ILE A 27 -0.87 -6.86 -18.38
C ILE A 27 -0.02 -5.99 -17.47
N MET A 28 0.24 -6.42 -16.24
CA MET A 28 1.08 -5.71 -15.29
C MET A 28 2.50 -5.47 -15.83
N ALA A 29 3.11 -6.47 -16.46
CA ALA A 29 4.41 -6.29 -17.11
C ALA A 29 4.39 -5.23 -18.22
N THR A 30 3.31 -5.17 -19.00
CA THR A 30 3.12 -4.16 -20.06
C THR A 30 2.91 -2.75 -19.50
N VAL A 31 2.23 -2.65 -18.35
CA VAL A 31 2.05 -1.37 -17.64
C VAL A 31 3.39 -0.91 -17.05
N LYS A 32 4.12 -1.81 -16.39
CA LYS A 32 5.43 -1.53 -15.82
C LYS A 32 6.46 -1.10 -16.84
N SER A 33 6.44 -1.67 -18.04
CA SER A 33 7.36 -1.26 -19.11
C SER A 33 7.16 0.18 -19.58
N ARG A 34 6.09 0.86 -19.15
CA ARG A 34 5.82 2.29 -19.40
C ARG A 34 6.28 3.20 -18.26
N GLY A 35 6.84 2.65 -17.19
CA GLY A 35 7.29 3.40 -16.01
C GLY A 35 6.20 3.69 -14.98
N ILE A 36 5.02 3.08 -15.11
CA ILE A 36 3.90 3.23 -14.17
C ILE A 36 4.14 2.32 -12.95
N HIS A 37 3.90 2.84 -11.74
CA HIS A 37 3.99 2.06 -10.51
C HIS A 37 2.77 1.16 -10.33
N LEU A 38 2.98 -0.01 -9.71
CA LEU A 38 1.91 -0.97 -9.46
C LEU A 38 1.84 -1.36 -7.98
N ALA A 39 0.64 -1.35 -7.44
CA ALA A 39 0.34 -1.80 -6.09
C ALA A 39 -0.69 -2.94 -6.11
N ILE A 40 -0.55 -3.89 -5.17
CA ILE A 40 -1.64 -4.81 -4.85
C ILE A 40 -2.45 -4.22 -3.70
N ASP A 41 -3.77 -4.14 -3.90
CA ASP A 41 -4.74 -3.68 -2.94
C ASP A 41 -5.43 -4.84 -2.21
N ASP A 42 -5.94 -4.56 -1.01
CA ASP A 42 -6.65 -5.50 -0.13
C ASP A 42 -5.88 -6.80 0.19
N PHE A 43 -4.54 -6.77 0.20
CA PHE A 43 -3.74 -7.98 0.40
C PHE A 43 -3.99 -8.60 1.78
N GLY A 44 -4.23 -9.91 1.82
CA GLY A 44 -4.50 -10.64 3.06
C GLY A 44 -5.94 -11.13 3.19
N THR A 45 -6.90 -10.53 2.46
CA THR A 45 -8.34 -10.72 2.71
C THR A 45 -8.96 -11.95 2.05
N GLY A 46 -8.26 -12.64 1.13
CA GLY A 46 -8.81 -13.84 0.50
C GLY A 46 -7.78 -14.83 -0.04
N TYR A 47 -7.11 -14.47 -1.13
CA TYR A 47 -6.37 -15.43 -1.96
C TYR A 47 -4.88 -15.56 -1.63
N SER A 48 -4.34 -14.59 -0.88
CA SER A 48 -2.97 -14.36 -0.39
C SER A 48 -1.92 -15.40 -0.78
N SER A 49 -1.65 -15.53 -2.08
CA SER A 49 -0.77 -16.59 -2.59
C SER A 49 0.66 -16.10 -2.70
N LEU A 50 1.48 -16.47 -1.72
CA LEU A 50 2.91 -16.15 -1.70
C LEU A 50 3.66 -16.69 -2.93
N ALA A 51 3.18 -17.81 -3.49
CA ALA A 51 3.75 -18.42 -4.68
C ALA A 51 3.60 -17.52 -5.92
N TYR A 52 2.50 -16.76 -6.02
CA TYR A 52 2.29 -15.80 -7.10
C TYR A 52 2.80 -14.41 -6.76
N LEU A 53 2.80 -14.01 -5.49
CA LEU A 53 3.31 -12.71 -5.06
C LEU A 53 4.74 -12.44 -5.57
N LYS A 54 5.62 -13.44 -5.49
CA LYS A 54 7.01 -13.33 -6.02
C LYS A 54 7.12 -13.22 -7.54
N ARG A 55 6.03 -13.48 -8.29
CA ARG A 55 5.96 -13.42 -9.76
C ARG A 55 5.37 -12.12 -10.26
N PHE A 56 4.62 -11.40 -9.42
CA PHE A 56 3.97 -10.16 -9.81
C PHE A 56 4.99 -9.03 -9.95
N PRO A 57 4.98 -8.27 -11.06
CA PRO A 57 5.89 -7.14 -11.24
C PRO A 57 5.34 -5.90 -10.53
N ILE A 58 5.26 -5.95 -9.20
CA ILE A 58 4.67 -4.90 -8.34
C ILE A 58 5.72 -4.16 -7.52
N ASP A 59 5.41 -2.93 -7.12
CA ASP A 59 6.26 -2.08 -6.29
C ASP A 59 5.78 -1.99 -4.84
N VAL A 60 4.47 -2.07 -4.65
CA VAL A 60 3.80 -1.77 -3.38
C VAL A 60 2.85 -2.90 -3.01
N LEU A 61 2.87 -3.24 -1.72
CA LEU A 61 1.88 -4.10 -1.10
C LEU A 61 1.08 -3.28 -0.09
N LYS A 62 -0.25 -3.23 -0.27
CA LYS A 62 -1.14 -2.50 0.64
C LYS A 62 -1.70 -3.47 1.69
N VAL A 63 -1.46 -3.19 2.97
CA VAL A 63 -2.03 -3.96 4.09
C VAL A 63 -3.44 -3.46 4.34
N ASP A 64 -4.41 -4.35 4.11
CA ASP A 64 -5.83 -4.01 4.26
C ASP A 64 -6.17 -3.54 5.68
N ARG A 65 -7.15 -2.64 5.76
CA ARG A 65 -7.64 -2.06 7.01
C ARG A 65 -8.10 -3.12 8.02
N SER A 66 -8.61 -4.27 7.58
CA SER A 66 -9.05 -5.34 8.49
C SER A 66 -7.93 -5.85 9.39
N PHE A 67 -6.66 -5.78 8.96
CA PHE A 67 -5.51 -6.17 9.78
C PHE A 67 -4.94 -5.02 10.64
N VAL A 68 -5.40 -3.79 10.41
CA VAL A 68 -4.91 -2.59 11.12
C VAL A 68 -5.90 -2.15 12.19
N MET A 69 -7.20 -2.31 11.95
CA MET A 69 -8.24 -1.67 12.77
C MET A 69 -8.29 -2.16 14.23
N ASP A 70 -7.96 -3.43 14.49
CA ASP A 70 -8.02 -4.01 15.84
C ASP A 70 -6.66 -3.97 16.58
N ILE A 71 -5.61 -3.42 15.95
CA ILE A 71 -4.31 -3.16 16.59
C ILE A 71 -4.43 -2.01 17.60
N PRO A 72 -3.84 -2.11 18.80
CA PRO A 72 -2.94 -3.18 19.28
C PRO A 72 -3.63 -4.26 20.13
N SER A 73 -4.97 -4.32 20.13
CA SER A 73 -5.72 -5.22 21.00
C SER A 73 -5.72 -6.66 20.50
N ASP A 74 -5.76 -6.86 19.17
CA ASP A 74 -5.68 -8.19 18.56
C ASP A 74 -4.23 -8.58 18.23
N LYS A 75 -3.71 -9.57 18.97
CA LYS A 75 -2.35 -10.09 18.78
C LYS A 75 -2.17 -10.83 17.45
N THR A 76 -3.24 -11.38 16.89
CA THR A 76 -3.25 -12.07 15.60
C THR A 76 -3.03 -11.06 14.50
N ASP A 77 -3.78 -9.95 14.51
CA ASP A 77 -3.63 -8.87 13.53
C ASP A 77 -2.26 -8.20 13.61
N MET A 78 -1.74 -8.00 14.83
CA MET A 78 -0.36 -7.55 15.01
C MET A 78 0.65 -8.52 14.38
N ALA A 79 0.48 -9.83 14.60
CA ALA A 79 1.39 -10.85 14.06
C ALA A 79 1.30 -10.94 12.52
N ILE A 80 0.09 -10.87 11.96
CA ILE A 80 -0.13 -10.90 10.51
C ILE A 80 0.45 -9.64 9.87
N THR A 81 0.09 -8.46 10.36
CA THR A 81 0.57 -7.17 9.82
C THR A 81 2.09 -7.09 9.83
N SER A 82 2.74 -7.44 10.95
CA SER A 82 4.21 -7.46 11.03
C SER A 82 4.86 -8.47 10.08
N ALA A 83 4.26 -9.65 9.91
CA ALA A 83 4.73 -10.66 8.96
C ALA A 83 4.60 -10.20 7.50
N VAL A 84 3.47 -9.55 7.15
CA VAL A 84 3.25 -8.99 5.81
C VAL A 84 4.26 -7.90 5.50
N ILE A 85 4.50 -6.97 6.45
CA ILE A 85 5.50 -5.91 6.30
C ILE A 85 6.89 -6.53 6.03
N ALA A 86 7.32 -7.44 6.90
CA ALA A 86 8.63 -8.07 6.78
C ALA A 86 8.78 -8.83 5.45
N MET A 87 7.74 -9.55 5.02
CA MET A 87 7.74 -10.28 3.76
C MET A 87 7.86 -9.36 2.54
N ALA A 88 7.07 -8.28 2.49
CA ALA A 88 7.11 -7.32 1.38
C ALA A 88 8.51 -6.74 1.21
N HIS A 89 9.15 -6.32 2.31
CA HIS A 89 10.54 -5.83 2.27
C HIS A 89 11.53 -6.88 1.77
N LYS A 90 11.37 -8.15 2.15
CA LYS A 90 12.22 -9.25 1.63
C LYS A 90 12.01 -9.50 0.13
N LEU A 91 10.87 -9.12 -0.41
CA LEU A 91 10.56 -9.14 -1.83
C LEU A 91 10.87 -7.80 -2.53
N SER A 92 11.54 -6.87 -1.84
CA SER A 92 11.90 -5.53 -2.34
C SER A 92 10.68 -4.67 -2.73
N MET A 93 9.57 -4.85 -2.01
CA MET A 93 8.34 -4.06 -2.16
C MET A 93 8.25 -3.06 -1.01
N ARG A 94 7.69 -1.86 -1.28
CA ARG A 94 7.25 -0.93 -0.24
C ARG A 94 5.91 -1.37 0.33
N VAL A 95 5.59 -0.93 1.54
CA VAL A 95 4.35 -1.26 2.23
C VAL A 95 3.56 -0.01 2.57
N VAL A 96 2.28 -0.01 2.20
CA VAL A 96 1.31 1.01 2.62
C VAL A 96 0.31 0.35 3.55
N ALA A 97 0.19 0.83 4.78
CA ALA A 97 -0.86 0.36 5.69
C ALA A 97 -2.13 1.22 5.59
N GLU A 98 -3.28 0.57 5.54
CA GLU A 98 -4.56 1.25 5.37
C GLU A 98 -5.40 1.32 6.65
N GLY A 99 -6.26 2.34 6.73
CA GLY A 99 -7.24 2.46 7.80
C GLY A 99 -6.66 2.85 9.16
N ILE A 100 -5.57 3.61 9.18
CA ILE A 100 -4.96 4.13 10.41
C ILE A 100 -5.87 5.20 11.03
N GLU A 101 -6.40 4.91 12.22
CA GLU A 101 -7.34 5.76 12.95
C GLU A 101 -6.82 6.21 14.33
N THR A 102 -5.86 5.49 14.92
CA THR A 102 -5.31 5.79 16.25
C THR A 102 -3.80 5.96 16.24
N GLN A 103 -3.27 6.72 17.20
CA GLN A 103 -1.83 6.93 17.32
C GLN A 103 -1.10 5.62 17.61
N GLU A 104 -1.73 4.72 18.37
CA GLU A 104 -1.21 3.40 18.71
C GLU A 104 -1.06 2.50 17.47
N GLN A 105 -1.99 2.56 16.52
CA GLN A 105 -1.86 1.87 15.23
C GLN A 105 -0.68 2.42 14.42
N LEU A 106 -0.56 3.75 14.34
CA LEU A 106 0.52 4.40 13.61
C LEU A 106 1.90 4.08 14.21
N ASP A 107 2.00 4.10 15.54
CA ASP A 107 3.25 3.79 16.24
C ASP A 107 3.63 2.32 16.06
N PHE A 108 2.67 1.39 16.17
CA PHE A 108 2.90 -0.02 15.88
C PHE A 108 3.41 -0.24 14.44
N LEU A 109 2.79 0.41 13.45
CA LEU A 109 3.18 0.28 12.05
C LEU A 109 4.60 0.82 11.80
N ARG A 110 4.94 1.97 12.40
CA ARG A 110 6.28 2.56 12.34
C ARG A 110 7.34 1.67 13.00
N ASP A 111 7.04 1.11 14.17
CA ASP A 111 7.96 0.24 14.91
C ASP A 111 8.26 -1.06 14.13
N ASN A 112 7.32 -1.52 13.31
CA ASN A 112 7.50 -2.66 12.40
C ASN A 112 8.12 -2.27 11.04
N GLY A 113 8.42 -0.98 10.82
CA GLY A 113 9.08 -0.49 9.63
C GLY A 113 8.17 -0.28 8.41
N CYS A 114 6.85 -0.16 8.59
CA CYS A 114 5.93 0.18 7.50
C CYS A 114 6.36 1.51 6.84
N ASP A 115 6.43 1.54 5.51
CA ASP A 115 7.00 2.66 4.75
C ASP A 115 6.05 3.87 4.72
N ASP A 116 4.78 3.61 4.43
CA ASP A 116 3.74 4.62 4.22
C ASP A 116 2.43 4.21 4.92
N GLY A 117 1.57 5.18 5.19
CA GLY A 117 0.29 4.93 5.84
C GLY A 117 -0.82 5.83 5.33
N GLN A 118 -2.04 5.30 5.30
CA GLN A 118 -3.25 6.06 5.00
C GLN A 118 -4.35 5.77 6.03
N GLY A 119 -5.11 6.80 6.39
CA GLY A 119 -6.21 6.66 7.32
C GLY A 119 -6.67 7.97 7.94
N TYR A 120 -7.79 7.91 8.67
CA TYR A 120 -8.45 9.09 9.22
C TYR A 120 -7.65 9.82 10.30
N LEU A 121 -6.66 9.16 10.92
CA LEU A 121 -5.71 9.83 11.80
C LEU A 121 -4.90 10.90 11.05
N LEU A 122 -4.52 10.61 9.80
CA LEU A 122 -3.70 11.50 8.97
C LEU A 122 -4.57 12.55 8.29
N SER A 123 -5.61 12.11 7.59
CA SER A 123 -6.61 12.97 6.96
C SER A 123 -7.81 12.14 6.50
N ARG A 124 -9.00 12.75 6.49
CA ARG A 124 -10.15 12.18 5.78
C ARG A 124 -10.01 12.44 4.28
N PRO A 125 -10.66 11.65 3.39
CA PRO A 125 -10.74 11.97 1.97
C PRO A 125 -11.20 13.42 1.75
N LEU A 126 -10.42 14.15 0.95
CA LEU A 126 -10.59 15.58 0.74
C LEU A 126 -11.17 15.85 -0.65
N THR A 127 -12.03 16.86 -0.74
CA THR A 127 -12.36 17.45 -2.05
C THR A 127 -11.12 18.09 -2.68
N LEU A 128 -11.11 18.26 -4.00
CA LEU A 128 -9.96 18.87 -4.69
C LEU A 128 -9.52 20.23 -4.09
N PRO A 129 -10.42 21.18 -3.74
CA PRO A 129 -10.02 22.42 -3.10
C PRO A 129 -9.37 22.22 -1.73
N GLN A 130 -9.90 21.29 -0.93
CA GLN A 130 -9.34 20.96 0.39
C GLN A 130 -7.97 20.27 0.25
N LEU A 131 -7.82 19.36 -0.72
CA LEU A 131 -6.55 18.71 -1.02
C LEU A 131 -5.48 19.74 -1.42
N HIS A 132 -5.82 20.69 -2.29
CA HIS A 132 -4.90 21.75 -2.68
C HIS A 132 -4.42 22.57 -1.47
N HIS A 133 -5.35 22.94 -0.58
CA HIS A 133 -5.00 23.64 0.65
C HIS A 133 -4.12 22.79 1.58
N PHE A 134 -4.47 21.51 1.74
CA PHE A 134 -3.70 20.55 2.54
C PHE A 134 -2.26 20.43 2.03
N LEU A 135 -2.07 20.22 0.72
CA LEU A 135 -0.75 20.07 0.10
C LEU A 135 0.09 21.35 0.25
N VAL A 136 -0.49 22.53 0.02
CA VAL A 136 0.24 23.80 0.19
C VAL A 136 0.71 23.97 1.63
N ASN A 137 -0.12 23.64 2.62
CA ASN A 137 0.24 23.80 4.04
C ASN A 137 1.28 22.78 4.51
N HIS A 138 1.35 21.60 3.88
CA HIS A 138 2.25 20.51 4.26
C HIS A 138 3.44 20.32 3.30
N SER A 139 3.57 21.16 2.26
CA SER A 139 4.67 21.12 1.28
C SER A 139 6.05 21.51 1.83
N LYS A 140 6.17 21.79 3.14
CA LYS A 140 7.43 22.18 3.80
C LYS A 140 7.92 21.17 4.83
N THR A 141 7.99 19.88 4.49
CA THR A 141 8.78 18.91 5.28
C THR A 141 9.21 17.72 4.41
N HIS A 142 10.32 17.86 3.68
CA HIS A 142 11.36 16.82 3.60
C HIS A 142 12.64 17.41 2.98
N PRO A 143 13.76 17.49 3.73
CA PRO A 143 15.06 17.62 3.11
C PRO A 143 15.36 16.31 2.39
N THR A 144 15.61 16.39 1.09
CA THR A 144 16.19 15.30 0.31
C THR A 144 17.47 14.83 1.02
N LYS A 145 17.46 13.58 1.49
CA LYS A 145 18.70 12.84 1.74
C LYS A 145 19.20 12.26 0.42
#